data_AF-A0A943HMS8-F1
#
_entry.id   AF-A0A943HMS8-F1
#
_cell.length_a   1.000
_cell.length_b   1.000
_cell.length_c   1.000
_cell.angle_alpha   90.00
_cell.angle_beta   90.00
_cell.angle_gamma   90.00
#
_symmetry.space_group_name_H-M   'P 1'
#
loop_
_entity.id
_entity.type
_entity.pdbx_description
1 polymer ?
#
loop_
_entity_poly.entity_id
_entity_poly.type
_entity_poly.pdbx_seq_one_letter_code
_entity_poly.pdbx_strand_id
1 'polypeptide(L)'
;MRKEELIEKYEYLNHDCFRRVDVSEVLGDLKKLDEPQKVTIPQFVADWYEEHKDDFEIALFRCIDHIPSVYDEGDLNEFEEWIIDGETKPFQTLVNMHQFGYEVEKEKRYLVKIKGVACPYLNHDTINELWFYNQKIEGVYTKTQHTRKELEEAGFEEVFNSPLFEVEEVTE
;
A
#
# COMPACT_ATOMS: atom_id res chain seq x y z
N MET A 1 13.59 -1.08 -15.64
CA MET A 1 13.66 -2.01 -16.80
C MET A 1 14.49 -3.19 -16.37
N ARG A 2 14.09 -4.43 -16.66
CA ARG A 2 14.86 -5.60 -16.20
C ARG A 2 16.10 -5.81 -17.05
N LYS A 3 17.14 -6.40 -16.45
CA LYS A 3 18.39 -6.69 -17.15
C LYS A 3 18.18 -7.61 -18.35
N GLU A 4 17.30 -8.62 -18.25
CA GLU A 4 17.04 -9.53 -19.38
C GLU A 4 16.39 -8.81 -20.56
N GLU A 5 15.42 -7.92 -20.31
CA GLU A 5 14.76 -7.12 -21.35
C GLU A 5 15.76 -6.22 -22.10
N LEU A 6 16.73 -5.66 -21.36
CA LEU A 6 17.77 -4.83 -21.94
C LEU A 6 18.76 -5.63 -22.80
N ILE A 7 19.11 -6.84 -22.36
CA ILE A 7 19.95 -7.76 -23.12
C ILE A 7 19.25 -8.16 -24.42
N GLU A 8 17.99 -8.59 -24.34
CA GLU A 8 17.20 -9.00 -25.51
C GLU A 8 17.06 -7.86 -26.53
N LYS A 9 16.80 -6.63 -26.07
CA LYS A 9 16.77 -5.43 -26.92
C LYS A 9 18.07 -5.28 -27.72
N TYR A 10 19.21 -5.36 -27.06
CA TYR A 10 20.50 -5.14 -27.74
C TYR A 10 20.98 -6.34 -28.55
N GLU A 11 20.60 -7.57 -28.20
CA GLU A 11 20.79 -8.74 -29.06
C GLU A 11 20.00 -8.63 -30.35
N TYR A 12 18.73 -8.20 -30.28
CA TYR A 12 17.91 -7.91 -31.45
C TYR A 12 18.53 -6.82 -32.34
N LEU A 13 18.93 -5.68 -31.75
CA LEU A 13 19.56 -4.58 -32.48
C LEU A 13 20.90 -4.98 -33.12
N ASN A 14 21.64 -5.93 -32.51
CA ASN A 14 22.88 -6.46 -33.03
C ASN A 14 22.67 -7.47 -34.19
N HIS A 15 21.50 -8.13 -34.25
CA HIS A 15 21.13 -9.06 -35.32
C HIS A 15 20.60 -8.37 -36.58
N ASP A 16 19.93 -7.23 -36.40
CA ASP A 16 19.41 -6.44 -37.51
C ASP A 16 20.55 -5.72 -38.25
N CYS A 17 20.29 -5.19 -39.44
CA CYS A 17 21.31 -4.58 -40.33
C CYS A 17 22.06 -3.35 -39.75
N PHE A 18 21.82 -3.03 -38.47
CA PHE A 18 22.32 -1.90 -37.71
C PHE A 18 23.42 -2.32 -36.73
N ARG A 19 24.66 -2.48 -37.23
CA ARG A 19 25.86 -2.68 -36.39
C ARG A 19 26.23 -1.46 -35.51
N ARG A 20 25.36 -0.46 -35.38
CA ARG A 20 25.60 0.78 -34.64
C ARG A 20 24.38 1.09 -33.80
N VAL A 21 24.61 1.15 -32.49
CA VAL A 21 23.64 1.61 -31.49
C VAL A 21 24.07 3.00 -31.03
N ASP A 22 23.11 3.91 -30.80
CA ASP A 22 23.40 5.22 -30.26
C ASP A 22 23.89 5.10 -28.80
N VAL A 23 25.09 5.61 -28.51
CA VAL A 23 25.66 5.57 -27.16
C VAL A 23 24.78 6.30 -26.14
N SER A 24 24.09 7.36 -26.56
CA SER A 24 23.15 8.11 -25.71
C SER A 24 21.95 7.26 -25.33
N GLU A 25 21.47 6.41 -26.23
CA GLU A 25 20.40 5.45 -25.96
C GLU A 25 20.87 4.39 -24.95
N VAL A 26 22.05 3.82 -25.16
CA VAL A 26 22.66 2.84 -24.23
C VAL A 26 22.84 3.45 -22.85
N LEU A 27 23.41 4.66 -22.75
CA LEU A 27 23.57 5.35 -21.48
C LEU A 27 22.22 5.69 -20.81
N GLY A 28 21.20 6.01 -21.60
CA GLY A 28 19.85 6.25 -21.11
C GLY A 28 19.22 5.00 -20.50
N ASP A 29 19.39 3.86 -21.16
CA ASP A 29 18.87 2.59 -20.67
C ASP A 29 19.64 2.04 -19.47
N LEU A 30 20.97 2.19 -19.45
CA LEU A 30 21.80 1.80 -18.31
C LEU A 30 21.44 2.60 -17.05
N LYS A 31 21.17 3.91 -17.18
CA LYS A 31 20.70 4.73 -16.05
C LYS A 31 19.37 4.25 -15.47
N LYS A 32 18.46 3.73 -16.32
CA LYS A 32 17.18 3.13 -15.90
C LYS A 32 17.33 1.73 -15.30
N LEU A 33 18.49 1.09 -15.45
CA LEU A 33 18.80 -0.19 -14.82
C LEU A 33 19.27 0.02 -13.37
N ASP A 34 19.96 1.13 -13.11
CA ASP A 34 20.40 1.54 -11.77
C ASP A 34 19.26 2.14 -10.93
N GLU A 35 18.12 2.49 -11.53
CA GLU A 35 16.95 2.93 -10.78
C GLU A 35 16.36 1.74 -10.00
N PRO A 36 16.37 1.78 -8.65
CA PRO A 36 15.78 0.71 -7.86
C PRO A 36 14.28 0.62 -8.16
N GLN A 37 13.82 -0.57 -8.56
CA GLN A 37 12.39 -0.87 -8.59
C GLN A 37 11.91 -0.99 -7.15
N LYS A 38 11.56 0.15 -6.55
CA LYS A 38 10.91 0.21 -5.25
C LYS A 38 9.67 -0.67 -5.28
N VAL A 39 9.51 -1.48 -4.25
CA VAL A 39 8.28 -2.24 -4.04
C VAL A 39 7.21 -1.31 -3.46
N THR A 40 5.98 -1.45 -3.93
CA THR A 40 4.82 -0.79 -3.32
C THR A 40 4.27 -1.72 -2.23
N ILE A 41 4.11 -1.23 -1.00
CA ILE A 41 3.77 -2.06 0.17
C ILE A 41 2.67 -1.44 1.02
N PRO A 42 1.88 -2.24 1.77
CA PRO A 42 0.87 -1.71 2.70
C PRO A 42 1.49 -0.88 3.84
N GLN A 43 0.76 0.10 4.37
CA GLN A 43 1.23 0.97 5.45
C GLN A 43 1.68 0.21 6.70
N PHE A 44 0.94 -0.81 7.15
CA PHE A 44 1.32 -1.59 8.33
C PHE A 44 2.66 -2.34 8.15
N VAL A 45 3.03 -2.71 6.91
CA VAL A 45 4.34 -3.30 6.58
C VAL A 45 5.44 -2.25 6.68
N ALA A 46 5.16 -1.02 6.21
CA ALA A 46 6.07 0.12 6.34
C ALA A 46 6.36 0.41 7.82
N ASP A 47 5.30 0.51 8.62
CA ASP A 47 5.36 0.86 10.03
C ASP A 47 6.18 -0.16 10.81
N TRP A 48 5.90 -1.46 10.62
CA TRP A 48 6.69 -2.52 11.23
C TRP A 48 8.15 -2.46 10.77
N TYR A 49 8.41 -2.28 9.48
CA TYR A 49 9.78 -2.20 8.97
C TYR A 49 10.55 -1.02 9.56
N GLU A 50 9.98 0.18 9.60
CA GLU A 50 10.65 1.38 10.13
C GLU A 50 10.93 1.29 11.63
N GLU A 51 10.07 0.63 12.40
CA GLU A 51 10.30 0.36 13.83
C GLU A 51 11.46 -0.61 14.07
N HIS A 52 11.68 -1.54 13.14
CA HIS A 52 12.60 -2.67 13.33
C HIS A 52 13.86 -2.63 12.46
N LYS A 53 13.99 -1.69 11.50
CA LYS A 53 15.05 -1.68 10.47
C LYS A 53 16.49 -1.65 11.01
N ASP A 54 16.72 -1.07 12.20
CA ASP A 54 18.05 -0.95 12.78
C ASP A 54 18.62 -2.32 13.24
N ASP A 55 17.73 -3.25 13.62
CA ASP A 55 18.05 -4.63 14.01
C ASP A 55 17.20 -5.64 13.20
N PHE A 56 17.04 -5.36 11.89
CA PHE A 56 16.06 -6.01 11.02
C PHE A 56 16.08 -7.55 11.08
N GLU A 57 17.27 -8.17 10.99
CA GLU A 57 17.40 -9.63 10.99
C GLU A 57 16.92 -10.26 12.30
N ILE A 58 17.27 -9.64 13.44
CA ILE A 58 16.89 -10.14 14.77
C ILE A 58 15.39 -9.93 15.00
N ALA A 59 14.86 -8.78 14.62
CA ALA A 59 13.44 -8.47 14.72
C ALA A 59 12.58 -9.43 13.88
N LEU A 60 12.98 -9.67 12.63
CA LEU A 60 12.30 -10.60 11.74
C LEU A 60 12.32 -12.03 12.30
N PHE A 61 13.49 -12.50 12.75
CA PHE A 61 13.61 -13.82 13.37
C PHE A 61 12.69 -13.95 14.60
N ARG A 62 12.70 -12.96 15.49
CA ARG A 62 11.84 -12.94 16.68
C ARG A 62 10.37 -12.90 16.32
N CYS A 63 9.97 -12.09 15.34
CA CYS A 63 8.58 -12.04 14.89
C CYS A 63 8.10 -13.44 14.50
N ILE A 64 8.85 -14.14 13.64
CA ILE A 64 8.51 -15.49 13.19
C ILE A 64 8.52 -16.51 14.33
N ASP A 65 9.51 -16.45 15.23
CA ASP A 65 9.65 -17.38 16.36
C ASP A 65 8.51 -17.25 17.39
N HIS A 66 7.93 -16.06 17.54
CA HIS A 66 6.81 -15.83 18.46
C HIS A 66 5.44 -16.13 17.85
N ILE A 67 5.32 -16.32 16.53
CA ILE A 67 4.05 -16.70 15.90
C ILE A 67 3.66 -18.12 16.34
N PRO A 68 2.51 -18.29 17.01
CA PRO A 68 2.05 -19.61 17.44
C PRO A 68 1.84 -20.56 16.25
N SER A 69 2.16 -21.84 16.41
CA SER A 69 1.90 -22.87 15.39
C SER A 69 0.41 -23.11 15.11
N VAL A 70 -0.45 -22.65 16.03
CA VAL A 70 -1.92 -22.72 15.93
C VAL A 70 -2.42 -21.36 16.41
N TYR A 71 -3.19 -20.70 15.56
CA TYR A 71 -3.82 -19.42 15.83
C TYR A 71 -5.28 -19.50 15.38
N ASP A 72 -6.18 -18.88 16.13
CA ASP A 72 -7.54 -18.61 15.71
C ASP A 72 -7.59 -17.31 14.91
N GLU A 73 -8.68 -17.11 14.16
CA GLU A 73 -8.90 -15.87 13.39
C GLU A 73 -8.93 -14.66 14.35
N GLY A 74 -8.03 -13.70 14.13
CA GLY A 74 -7.88 -12.51 14.98
C GLY A 74 -6.86 -12.61 16.13
N ASP A 75 -6.14 -13.73 16.27
CA ASP A 75 -5.05 -13.85 17.25
C ASP A 75 -3.76 -13.13 16.83
N LEU A 76 -3.61 -12.87 15.53
CA LEU A 76 -2.44 -12.26 14.92
C LEU A 76 -2.70 -10.80 14.58
N ASN A 77 -1.67 -9.97 14.63
CA ASN A 77 -1.77 -8.62 14.08
C ASN A 77 -1.62 -8.61 12.55
N GLU A 78 -1.99 -7.50 11.90
CA GLU A 78 -1.98 -7.38 10.42
C GLU A 78 -0.62 -7.73 9.79
N PHE A 79 0.48 -7.40 10.46
CA PHE A 79 1.82 -7.75 9.97
C PHE A 79 2.12 -9.25 10.13
N GLU A 80 1.74 -9.85 11.26
CA GLU A 80 1.90 -11.29 11.50
C GLU A 80 1.06 -12.13 10.55
N GLU A 81 -0.18 -11.71 10.26
CA GLU A 81 -1.02 -12.33 9.24
C GLU A 81 -0.36 -12.21 7.85
N TRP A 82 0.14 -11.02 7.52
CA TRP A 82 0.79 -10.75 6.25
C TRP A 82 2.10 -11.54 6.06
N ILE A 83 2.90 -11.72 7.12
CA ILE A 83 4.23 -12.35 7.02
C ILE A 83 4.17 -13.87 6.86
N ILE A 84 3.05 -14.49 7.24
CA ILE A 84 2.81 -15.93 7.04
C ILE A 84 2.00 -16.22 5.79
N ASP A 85 1.47 -15.19 5.12
CA ASP A 85 0.75 -15.35 3.86
C ASP A 85 1.71 -15.75 2.72
N GLY A 86 1.51 -16.96 2.20
CA GLY A 86 2.32 -17.52 1.11
C GLY A 86 2.12 -16.80 -0.23
N GLU A 87 1.02 -16.08 -0.41
CA GLU A 87 0.68 -15.38 -1.66
C GLU A 87 1.36 -13.99 -1.75
N THR A 88 1.70 -13.37 -0.61
CA THR A 88 2.29 -12.01 -0.55
C THR A 88 3.81 -11.98 -0.70
N LYS A 89 4.49 -13.15 -0.68
CA LYS A 89 5.95 -13.31 -0.75
C LYS A 89 6.70 -12.38 0.24
N PRO A 90 6.35 -12.40 1.52
CA PRO A 90 6.71 -11.35 2.47
C PRO A 90 8.22 -11.18 2.66
N PHE A 91 8.98 -12.28 2.70
CA PHE A 91 10.45 -12.23 2.77
C PHE A 91 11.09 -11.52 1.57
N GLN A 92 10.62 -11.81 0.36
CA GLN A 92 11.15 -11.17 -0.85
C GLN A 92 10.82 -9.67 -0.82
N THR A 93 9.61 -9.31 -0.37
CA THR A 93 9.19 -7.93 -0.21
C THR A 93 10.07 -7.19 0.78
N LEU A 94 10.25 -7.70 2.00
CA LEU A 94 11.09 -7.06 3.03
C LEU A 94 12.56 -6.92 2.58
N VAL A 95 13.13 -7.93 1.92
CA VAL A 95 14.49 -7.86 1.37
C VAL A 95 14.58 -6.79 0.28
N ASN A 96 13.59 -6.70 -0.60
CA ASN A 96 13.55 -5.66 -1.63
C ASN A 96 13.37 -4.26 -1.02
N MET A 97 12.53 -4.09 0.01
CA MET A 97 12.39 -2.85 0.76
C MET A 97 13.74 -2.40 1.32
N HIS A 98 14.50 -3.33 1.90
CA HIS A 98 15.80 -3.05 2.49
C HIS A 98 16.88 -2.69 1.45
N GLN A 99 16.89 -3.35 0.29
CA GLN A 99 17.90 -3.14 -0.76
C GLN A 99 17.61 -1.93 -1.65
N PHE A 100 16.34 -1.75 -2.02
CA PHE A 100 15.91 -0.84 -3.09
C PHE A 100 15.07 0.33 -2.58
N GLY A 101 14.70 0.31 -1.29
CA GLY A 101 13.66 1.18 -0.76
C GLY A 101 12.27 0.75 -1.21
N TYR A 102 11.26 1.51 -0.81
CA TYR A 102 9.87 1.19 -1.07
C TYR A 102 9.01 2.44 -1.20
N GLU A 103 7.80 2.25 -1.69
CA GLU A 103 6.72 3.23 -1.69
C GLU A 103 5.55 2.63 -0.89
N VAL A 104 4.88 3.44 -0.09
CA VAL A 104 3.71 2.96 0.65
C VAL A 104 2.48 3.08 -0.24
N GLU A 105 1.68 2.01 -0.31
CA GLU A 105 0.37 2.03 -0.93
C GLU A 105 -0.45 3.15 -0.30
N LYS A 106 -0.89 4.10 -1.13
CA LYS A 106 -1.79 5.13 -0.67
C LYS A 106 -3.08 4.48 -0.21
N GLU A 107 -3.35 4.57 1.08
CA GLU A 107 -4.55 3.99 1.68
C GLU A 107 -5.79 4.58 0.99
N LYS A 108 -6.64 3.70 0.45
CA LYS A 108 -7.89 4.12 -0.19
C LYS A 108 -8.81 4.73 0.85
N ARG A 109 -9.14 6.00 0.65
CA ARG A 109 -10.13 6.69 1.47
C ARG A 109 -11.43 6.86 0.70
N TYR A 110 -12.51 6.97 1.45
CA TYR A 110 -13.85 7.03 0.91
C TYR A 110 -14.58 8.25 1.48
N LEU A 111 -15.23 8.98 0.58
CA LEU A 111 -16.24 9.96 0.93
C LEU A 111 -17.61 9.29 0.86
N VAL A 112 -18.30 9.21 1.99
CA VAL A 112 -19.65 8.63 2.07
C VAL A 112 -20.68 9.75 2.11
N LYS A 113 -21.66 9.69 1.20
CA LYS A 113 -22.79 10.61 1.12
C LYS A 113 -24.10 9.86 1.25
N ILE A 114 -25.06 10.39 2.00
CA ILE A 114 -26.46 9.93 1.92
C ILE A 114 -27.23 10.73 0.87
N LYS A 115 -27.98 10.04 0.01
CA LYS A 115 -28.70 10.67 -1.11
C LYS A 115 -29.88 11.51 -0.61
N GLY A 116 -30.10 12.65 -1.27
CA GLY A 116 -31.32 13.46 -1.09
C GLY A 116 -31.34 14.36 0.15
N VAL A 117 -30.21 14.59 0.82
CA VAL A 117 -30.12 15.51 1.98
C VAL A 117 -29.19 16.69 1.71
N ALA A 118 -29.44 17.82 2.37
CA ALA A 118 -28.66 19.06 2.19
C ALA A 118 -27.23 18.99 2.76
N CYS A 119 -27.03 18.16 3.78
CA CYS A 119 -25.76 17.96 4.47
C CYS A 119 -25.38 16.47 4.37
N PRO A 120 -24.88 16.01 3.21
CA PRO A 120 -24.89 14.58 2.92
C PRO A 120 -23.68 13.82 3.41
N TYR A 121 -22.59 14.50 3.80
CA TYR A 121 -21.31 13.85 4.08
C TYR A 121 -21.26 13.27 5.48
N LEU A 122 -20.83 12.01 5.58
CA LEU A 122 -20.49 11.39 6.85
C LEU A 122 -19.16 11.95 7.36
N ASN A 123 -19.20 12.59 8.52
CA ASN A 123 -18.03 13.15 9.20
C ASN A 123 -17.79 12.38 10.52
N HIS A 124 -16.53 12.31 10.93
CA HIS A 124 -16.11 11.70 12.20
C HIS A 124 -15.40 12.75 13.07
N ASP A 125 -15.93 13.00 14.27
CA ASP A 125 -15.27 13.77 15.33
C ASP A 125 -14.35 12.85 16.14
N THR A 126 -13.05 13.04 15.98
CA THR A 126 -12.01 12.20 16.59
C THR A 126 -11.70 12.56 18.04
N ILE A 127 -12.37 13.55 18.63
CA ILE A 127 -12.26 13.84 20.08
C ILE A 127 -13.35 13.10 20.83
N ASN A 128 -14.58 13.16 20.32
CA ASN A 128 -15.75 12.60 20.98
C ASN A 128 -16.12 11.20 20.45
N GLU A 129 -15.43 10.72 19.41
CA GLU A 129 -15.72 9.47 18.69
C GLU A 129 -17.16 9.43 18.18
N LEU A 130 -17.62 10.57 17.64
CA LEU A 130 -18.99 10.76 17.16
C LEU A 130 -19.04 10.88 15.64
N TRP A 131 -19.97 10.12 15.04
CA TRP A 131 -20.26 10.13 13.62
C TRP A 131 -21.51 10.97 13.33
N PHE A 132 -21.44 11.86 12.35
CA PHE A 132 -22.55 12.76 12.04
C PHE A 132 -22.57 13.20 10.57
N TYR A 133 -23.75 13.56 10.08
CA TYR A 133 -23.92 14.08 8.73
C TYR A 133 -23.80 15.61 8.71
N ASN A 134 -22.96 16.14 7.83
CA ASN A 134 -22.80 17.57 7.60
C ASN A 134 -22.35 17.88 6.15
N GLN A 135 -21.97 19.13 5.87
CA GLN A 135 -21.10 19.43 4.74
C GLN A 135 -19.72 18.78 4.93
N LYS A 136 -18.82 18.86 3.93
CA LYS A 136 -17.44 18.43 4.11
C LYS A 136 -16.77 19.31 5.16
N ILE A 137 -16.46 18.75 6.33
CA ILE A 137 -15.75 19.44 7.40
C ILE A 137 -14.45 18.66 7.61
N GLU A 138 -13.38 19.17 7.01
CA GLU A 138 -12.04 18.65 7.23
C GLU A 138 -11.31 19.61 8.17
N GLY A 139 -10.85 19.09 9.30
CA GLY A 139 -10.17 19.87 10.33
C GLY A 139 -9.32 19.00 11.23
N VAL A 140 -8.61 19.63 12.17
CA VAL A 140 -7.66 18.94 13.06
C VAL A 140 -8.30 17.77 13.84
N TYR A 141 -9.59 17.86 14.12
CA TYR A 141 -10.35 16.89 14.92
C TYR A 141 -11.58 16.35 14.18
N THR A 142 -11.72 16.64 12.89
CA THR A 142 -12.88 16.20 12.11
C THR A 142 -12.42 15.72 10.76
N LYS A 143 -12.70 14.45 10.47
CA LYS A 143 -12.40 13.81 9.19
C LYS A 143 -13.68 13.65 8.38
N THR A 144 -13.65 13.98 7.10
CA THR A 144 -14.73 13.62 6.17
C THR A 144 -14.39 12.40 5.32
N GLN A 145 -13.09 12.09 5.19
CA GLN A 145 -12.59 10.96 4.42
C GLN A 145 -12.22 9.82 5.38
N HIS A 146 -12.71 8.64 5.09
CA HIS A 146 -12.56 7.48 5.98
C HIS A 146 -11.95 6.30 5.25
N THR A 147 -11.17 5.50 5.95
CA THR A 147 -10.70 4.22 5.42
C THR A 147 -11.86 3.23 5.42
N ARG A 148 -11.75 2.14 4.64
CA ARG A 148 -12.78 1.09 4.66
C ARG A 148 -12.89 0.47 6.05
N LYS A 149 -11.76 0.26 6.72
CA LYS A 149 -11.67 -0.29 8.07
C LYS A 149 -12.36 0.62 9.10
N GLU A 150 -12.10 1.93 9.06
CA GLU A 150 -12.79 2.90 9.94
C GLU A 150 -14.32 2.84 9.78
N LEU A 151 -14.81 2.68 8.55
CA LEU A 151 -16.25 2.54 8.27
C LEU A 151 -16.82 1.21 8.77
N GLU A 152 -16.11 0.09 8.56
CA GLU A 152 -16.53 -1.23 9.02
C GLU A 152 -16.58 -1.29 10.56
N GLU A 153 -15.53 -0.83 11.24
CA GLU A 153 -15.45 -0.77 12.71
C GLU A 153 -16.55 0.12 13.32
N ALA A 154 -16.93 1.21 12.63
CA ALA A 154 -18.00 2.10 13.04
C ALA A 154 -19.41 1.62 12.68
N GLY A 155 -19.56 0.44 12.05
CA GLY A 155 -20.85 -0.14 11.66
C GLY A 155 -21.47 0.47 10.39
N PHE A 156 -20.67 1.12 9.56
CA PHE A 156 -21.05 1.68 8.26
C PHE A 156 -20.66 0.77 7.08
N GLU A 157 -20.39 -0.52 7.30
CA GLU A 157 -20.05 -1.49 6.24
C GLU A 157 -21.08 -1.53 5.08
N GLU A 158 -22.37 -1.35 5.40
CA GLU A 158 -23.46 -1.41 4.44
C GLU A 158 -23.51 -0.23 3.46
N VAL A 159 -22.73 0.84 3.69
CA VAL A 159 -22.71 2.02 2.79
C VAL A 159 -22.20 1.66 1.39
N PHE A 160 -21.37 0.62 1.28
CA PHE A 160 -20.82 0.15 0.00
C PHE A 160 -21.84 -0.62 -0.85
N ASN A 161 -22.86 -1.21 -0.22
CA ASN A 161 -23.84 -2.08 -0.89
C ASN A 161 -25.25 -1.46 -0.96
N SER A 162 -25.50 -0.38 -0.22
CA SER A 162 -26.83 0.21 -0.12
C SER A 162 -27.07 1.29 -1.19
N PRO A 163 -28.24 1.26 -1.88
CA PRO A 163 -28.59 2.26 -2.88
C PRO A 163 -28.88 3.65 -2.28
N LEU A 164 -28.98 3.76 -0.95
CA LEU A 164 -29.21 5.03 -0.24
C LEU A 164 -27.96 5.91 -0.18
N PHE A 165 -26.77 5.33 -0.38
CA PHE A 165 -25.51 6.04 -0.29
C PHE A 165 -24.86 6.25 -1.66
N GLU A 166 -23.98 7.25 -1.72
CA GLU A 166 -22.95 7.42 -2.75
C GLU A 166 -21.59 7.35 -2.05
N VAL A 167 -20.75 6.43 -2.49
CA VAL A 167 -19.40 6.26 -1.97
C VAL A 167 -18.41 6.61 -3.08
N GLU A 168 -17.52 7.56 -2.81
CA GLU A 168 -16.53 8.05 -3.75
C GLU A 168 -15.14 7.71 -3.20
N GLU A 169 -14.38 6.87 -3.91
CA GLU A 169 -12.97 6.61 -3.60
C GLU A 169 -12.14 7.87 -3.89
N VAL A 170 -11.40 8.34 -2.89
CA VAL A 170 -10.49 9.48 -2.98
C VAL A 170 -9.08 9.00 -2.69
N THR A 171 -8.16 9.43 -3.54
CA THR A 171 -6.72 9.17 -3.40
C THR A 171 -6.04 10.48 -2.98
N GLU A 172 -5.21 10.43 -1.94
CA GLU A 172 -4.19 11.46 -1.69
C GLU A 172 -3.10 11.43 -2.76
#